data_AF-A0A9X3EWL3-F1
#
_entry.id   AF-A0A9X3EWL3-F1
#
_cell.length_a   1.000
_cell.length_b   1.000
_cell.length_c   1.000
_cell.angle_alpha   90.00
_cell.angle_beta   90.00
_cell.angle_gamma   90.00
#
_symmetry.space_group_name_H-M   'P 1'
#
loop_
_entity.id
_entity.type
_entity.pdbx_description
1 polymer ?
#
loop_
_entity_poly.entity_id
_entity_poly.type
_entity_poly.pdbx_seq_one_letter_code
_entity_poly.pdbx_strand_id
1 'polypeptide(L)'
;MAEMPRELFSATSAEGDPLSPGAKVVLAYLWTFVDANLAATYRNRKGPAKAPRVICDAEEIGKVFQIDAEAVRRHLRALKDAGYAVHHQDDSDSSLALLDGKHRDEYLKVFGPKA
;
A
#
# COMPACT_ATOMS: atom_id res chain seq x y z
N MET A 1 14.27 15.27 -14.21
CA MET A 1 13.35 15.03 -13.07
C MET A 1 12.36 13.97 -13.53
N ALA A 2 12.28 12.81 -12.87
CA ALA A 2 11.30 11.79 -13.23
C ALA A 2 9.93 12.26 -12.74
N GLU A 3 9.03 12.57 -13.68
CA GLU A 3 7.64 12.88 -13.38
C GLU A 3 7.01 11.66 -12.70
N MET A 4 6.46 11.82 -11.49
CA MET A 4 5.76 10.72 -10.83
C MET A 4 4.61 10.24 -11.74
N PRO A 5 4.48 8.91 -11.99
CA PRO A 5 3.43 8.41 -12.87
C PRO A 5 2.06 8.78 -12.33
N ARG A 6 1.31 9.58 -13.09
CA ARG A 6 -0.05 10.04 -12.79
C ARG A 6 -1.02 8.88 -12.47
N GLU A 7 -0.68 7.69 -12.92
CA GLU A 7 -1.39 6.42 -12.67
C GLU A 7 -1.38 5.99 -11.20
N LEU A 8 -0.32 6.33 -10.43
CA LEU A 8 -0.28 6.11 -8.98
C LEU A 8 -1.39 6.88 -8.26
N PHE A 9 -1.72 8.07 -8.75
CA PHE A 9 -2.77 8.92 -8.19
C PHE A 9 -4.15 8.51 -8.71
N SER A 10 -4.30 8.13 -9.98
CA SER A 10 -5.61 7.73 -10.52
C SER A 10 -6.14 6.43 -9.91
N ALA A 11 -5.26 5.49 -9.51
CA ALA A 11 -5.65 4.30 -8.78
C ALA A 11 -6.24 4.61 -7.38
N THR A 12 -5.96 5.79 -6.85
CA THR A 12 -6.50 6.28 -5.57
C THR A 12 -7.70 7.23 -5.72
N SER A 13 -8.11 7.58 -6.94
CA SER A 13 -9.14 8.62 -7.15
C SER A 13 -10.46 8.08 -7.72
N ALA A 14 -10.67 6.76 -7.74
CA ALA A 14 -11.98 6.22 -8.10
C ALA A 14 -13.04 6.69 -7.10
N GLU A 15 -14.09 7.37 -7.59
CA GLU A 15 -15.28 7.67 -6.78
C GLU A 15 -15.82 6.36 -6.18
N GLY A 16 -15.99 6.32 -4.86
CA GLY A 16 -16.37 5.11 -4.12
C GLY A 16 -15.24 4.37 -3.39
N ASP A 17 -13.99 4.84 -3.51
CA ASP A 17 -12.85 4.25 -2.77
C ASP A 17 -12.97 4.57 -1.25
N PRO A 18 -13.00 3.56 -0.36
CA PRO A 18 -13.23 3.75 1.09
C PRO A 18 -12.09 4.48 1.82
N LEU A 19 -10.99 4.81 1.14
CA LEU A 19 -9.83 5.45 1.74
C LEU A 19 -9.99 6.96 1.85
N SER A 20 -9.63 7.50 3.02
CA SER A 20 -9.51 8.95 3.22
C SER A 20 -8.34 9.53 2.38
N PRO A 21 -8.37 10.83 2.07
CA PRO A 21 -7.26 11.49 1.36
C PRO A 21 -5.90 11.26 2.02
N GLY A 22 -5.83 11.29 3.36
CA GLY A 22 -4.60 10.99 4.11
C GLY A 22 -4.12 9.56 3.93
N ALA A 23 -5.03 8.57 3.90
CA ALA A 23 -4.66 7.18 3.64
C ALA A 23 -4.12 6.98 2.22
N LYS A 24 -4.67 7.68 1.23
CA LYS A 24 -4.19 7.66 -0.17
C LYS A 24 -2.78 8.24 -0.29
N VAL A 25 -2.50 9.34 0.41
CA VAL A 25 -1.16 9.93 0.47
C VAL A 25 -0.17 8.99 1.13
N VAL A 26 -0.53 8.37 2.26
CA VAL A 26 0.31 7.38 2.94
C VAL A 26 0.58 6.17 2.04
N LEU A 27 -0.43 5.67 1.32
CA LEU A 27 -0.27 4.57 0.36
C LEU A 27 0.70 4.95 -0.77
N ALA A 28 0.51 6.12 -1.37
CA ALA A 28 1.39 6.62 -2.42
C ALA A 28 2.84 6.77 -1.93
N TYR A 29 3.03 7.25 -0.71
CA TYR A 29 4.34 7.34 -0.06
C TYR A 29 4.98 5.98 0.13
N LEU A 30 4.24 4.99 0.61
CA LEU A 30 4.75 3.63 0.78
C LEU A 30 5.24 3.04 -0.56
N TRP A 31 4.52 3.32 -1.66
CA TRP A 31 4.95 2.89 -3.00
C TRP A 31 6.25 3.53 -3.48
N THR A 32 6.70 4.65 -2.89
CA THR A 32 7.98 5.26 -3.24
C THR A 32 9.19 4.45 -2.76
N PHE A 33 9.02 3.59 -1.76
CA PHE A 33 10.06 2.66 -1.28
C PHE A 33 10.16 1.38 -2.12
N VAL A 34 9.21 1.14 -3.01
CA VAL A 34 9.23 -0.02 -3.90
C VAL A 34 10.08 0.31 -5.12
N ASP A 35 11.05 -0.55 -5.43
CA ASP A 35 11.83 -0.43 -6.66
C ASP A 35 10.92 -0.34 -7.89
N ALA A 36 11.21 0.60 -8.80
CA ALA A 36 10.34 0.88 -9.94
C ALA A 36 10.18 -0.33 -10.88
N ASN A 37 11.23 -1.14 -11.05
CA ASN A 37 11.16 -2.36 -11.86
C ASN A 37 10.36 -3.44 -11.16
N LEU A 38 10.47 -3.56 -9.83
CA LEU A 38 9.65 -4.46 -9.03
C LEU A 38 8.17 -4.06 -9.10
N ALA A 39 7.85 -2.77 -8.98
CA ALA A 39 6.50 -2.25 -9.11
C ALA A 39 5.93 -2.49 -10.51
N ALA A 40 6.70 -2.23 -11.57
CA ALA A 40 6.31 -2.50 -12.95
C ALA A 40 6.09 -4.00 -13.20
N THR A 41 6.99 -4.86 -12.69
CA THR A 41 6.88 -6.31 -12.80
C THR A 41 5.62 -6.82 -12.11
N TYR A 42 5.33 -6.33 -10.91
CA TYR A 42 4.12 -6.66 -10.17
C TYR A 42 2.86 -6.26 -10.96
N ARG A 43 2.79 -5.01 -11.45
CA ARG A 43 1.61 -4.49 -12.16
C ARG A 43 1.34 -5.16 -13.51
N ASN A 44 2.40 -5.64 -14.18
CA ASN A 44 2.32 -6.28 -15.49
C ASN A 44 2.13 -7.81 -15.41
N ARG A 45 2.22 -8.39 -14.21
CA ARG A 45 2.09 -9.84 -14.03
C ARG A 45 0.64 -10.26 -14.19
N LYS A 46 0.42 -11.39 -14.88
CA LYS A 46 -0.88 -12.04 -14.95
C LYS A 46 -0.99 -13.08 -13.82
N GLY A 47 -2.06 -13.00 -13.03
CA GLY A 47 -2.35 -13.90 -11.92
C GLY A 47 -1.69 -13.51 -10.59
N PRO A 48 -1.79 -14.36 -9.55
CA PRO A 48 -1.41 -14.02 -8.19
C PRO A 48 0.09 -13.72 -8.08
N ALA A 49 0.42 -12.44 -7.93
CA ALA A 49 1.78 -11.94 -7.80
C ALA A 49 2.19 -11.87 -6.32
N LYS A 50 3.46 -12.18 -6.02
CA LYS A 50 4.03 -11.80 -4.72
C LYS A 50 4.05 -10.27 -4.65
N ALA A 51 3.27 -9.72 -3.74
CA ALA A 51 3.16 -8.29 -3.53
C ALA A 51 4.50 -7.69 -3.04
N PRO A 52 4.87 -6.49 -3.51
CA PRO A 52 6.06 -5.82 -3.02
C PRO A 52 5.92 -5.54 -1.52
N ARG A 53 7.03 -5.74 -0.80
CA ARG A 53 7.09 -5.54 0.65
C ARG A 53 7.80 -4.23 0.95
N VAL A 54 7.29 -3.52 1.94
CA VAL A 54 7.88 -2.30 2.46
C VAL A 54 7.94 -2.36 3.98
N ILE A 55 9.00 -1.79 4.54
CA ILE A 55 9.08 -1.54 5.97
C ILE A 55 8.33 -0.23 6.22
N CYS A 56 7.47 -0.23 7.23
CA CYS A 56 6.63 0.88 7.59
C CYS A 56 6.90 1.26 9.05
N ASP A 57 7.45 2.46 9.23
CA ASP A 57 7.56 3.12 10.53
C ASP A 57 6.62 4.33 10.58
N ALA A 58 5.62 4.26 11.46
CA ALA A 58 4.64 5.33 11.63
C ALA A 58 5.26 6.62 12.17
N GLU A 59 6.35 6.55 12.94
CA GLU A 59 7.04 7.72 13.47
C GLU A 59 7.81 8.46 12.38
N GLU A 60 8.50 7.72 11.49
CA GLU A 60 9.20 8.31 10.36
C GLU A 60 8.23 8.95 9.35
N ILE A 61 7.15 8.23 9.02
CA ILE A 61 6.09 8.75 8.16
C ILE A 61 5.47 10.01 8.79
N GLY A 62 5.23 10.00 10.11
CA GLY A 62 4.68 11.14 10.83
C GLY A 62 5.58 12.38 10.74
N LYS A 63 6.90 12.20 10.86
CA LYS A 63 7.88 13.29 10.67
C LYS A 63 7.83 13.89 9.26
N VAL A 64 7.70 13.05 8.23
CA VAL A 64 7.64 13.50 6.83
C VAL A 64 6.38 14.30 6.55
N PHE A 65 5.22 13.83 7.03
CA PHE A 65 3.94 14.48 6.80
C PHE A 65 3.58 15.55 7.85
N GLN A 66 4.44 15.77 8.85
CA GLN A 66 4.20 16.67 9.98
C GLN A 66 2.87 16.37 10.69
N ILE A 67 2.56 15.09 10.88
CA ILE A 67 1.38 14.60 11.58
C ILE A 67 1.77 13.60 12.67
N ASP A 68 0.91 13.44 13.67
CA ASP A 68 1.15 12.51 14.75
C ASP A 68 1.23 11.05 14.25
N ALA A 69 2.14 10.28 14.84
CA ALA A 69 2.31 8.86 14.52
C ALA A 69 1.01 8.07 14.71
N GLU A 70 0.14 8.48 15.63
CA GLU A 70 -1.18 7.87 15.81
C GLU A 70 -2.10 8.10 14.61
N ALA A 71 -2.09 9.30 14.02
CA ALA A 71 -2.84 9.59 12.80
C ALA A 71 -2.33 8.72 11.63
N VAL A 72 -1.01 8.56 11.51
CA VAL A 72 -0.41 7.64 10.54
C VAL A 72 -0.88 6.20 10.78
N ARG A 73 -0.85 5.71 12.03
CA ARG A 73 -1.33 4.35 12.37
C ARG A 73 -2.80 4.16 11.99
N ARG A 74 -3.65 5.18 12.16
CA ARG A 74 -5.06 5.14 11.71
C ARG A 74 -5.16 5.01 10.19
N HIS A 75 -4.35 5.75 9.44
CA HIS A 75 -4.27 5.62 7.98
C HIS A 75 -3.78 4.25 7.54
N LEU A 76 -2.72 3.71 8.17
CA LEU A 76 -2.21 2.37 7.90
C LEU A 76 -3.24 1.28 8.21
N ARG A 77 -4.04 1.45 9.28
CA ARG A 77 -5.17 0.56 9.57
C ARG A 77 -6.24 0.63 8.49
N ALA A 78 -6.63 1.84 8.06
CA ALA A 78 -7.59 2.00 6.98
C ALA A 78 -7.12 1.34 5.67
N LEU A 79 -5.82 1.40 5.36
CA LEU A 79 -5.24 0.68 4.22
C LEU A 79 -5.35 -0.84 4.34
N LYS A 80 -5.19 -1.39 5.55
CA LYS A 80 -5.37 -2.82 5.82
C LYS A 80 -6.81 -3.25 5.71
N ASP A 81 -7.71 -2.50 6.34
CA ASP A 81 -9.15 -2.79 6.33
C ASP A 81 -9.71 -2.74 4.90
N ALA A 82 -9.21 -1.83 4.07
CA ALA A 82 -9.55 -1.74 2.65
C ALA A 82 -8.78 -2.73 1.75
N GLY A 83 -7.88 -3.53 2.32
CA GLY A 83 -7.12 -4.57 1.62
C GLY A 83 -5.98 -4.06 0.75
N TYR A 84 -5.55 -2.80 0.86
CA TYR A 84 -4.43 -2.26 0.10
C TYR A 84 -3.06 -2.53 0.74
N ALA A 85 -3.04 -2.96 2.00
CA ALA A 85 -1.84 -3.41 2.69
C ALA A 85 -2.16 -4.65 3.53
N VAL A 86 -1.28 -5.66 3.53
CA VAL A 86 -1.42 -6.86 4.35
C VAL A 86 -0.12 -7.21 5.03
N HIS A 87 -0.20 -7.62 6.29
CA HIS A 87 0.94 -8.17 7.01
C HIS A 87 1.26 -9.57 6.47
N HIS A 88 2.52 -9.86 6.20
CA HIS A 88 2.94 -11.20 5.84
C HIS A 88 3.15 -12.03 7.12
N GLN A 89 2.61 -13.25 7.16
CA GLN A 89 2.41 -14.08 8.37
C GLN A 89 3.66 -14.43 9.21
N ASP A 90 4.86 -14.00 8.84
CA ASP A 90 6.11 -14.42 9.49
C ASP A 90 7.05 -13.27 9.91
N ASP A 91 6.66 -12.02 9.70
CA ASP A 91 7.56 -10.89 9.95
C ASP A 91 6.92 -9.84 10.87
N SER A 92 7.79 -9.18 11.64
CA SER A 92 7.51 -8.08 12.56
C SER A 92 6.38 -7.13 12.08
N ASP A 93 5.65 -6.53 13.04
CA ASP A 93 4.55 -5.56 12.83
C ASP A 93 4.84 -4.44 11.81
N SER A 94 6.11 -4.25 11.46
CA SER A 94 6.65 -3.23 10.58
C SER A 94 6.70 -3.61 9.09
N SER A 95 6.51 -4.88 8.69
CA SER A 95 6.58 -5.29 7.28
C SER A 95 5.20 -5.40 6.63
N LEU A 96 4.94 -4.58 5.60
CA LEU A 96 3.67 -4.54 4.87
C LEU A 96 3.86 -4.95 3.42
N ALA A 97 3.02 -5.87 2.94
CA ALA A 97 2.87 -6.16 1.52
C ALA A 97 1.84 -5.18 0.93
N LEU A 98 2.26 -4.40 -0.08
CA LEU A 98 1.42 -3.41 -0.74
C LEU A 98 0.67 -4.02 -1.91
N LEU A 99 -0.62 -3.74 -1.98
CA LEU A 99 -1.51 -4.19 -3.05
C LEU A 99 -2.00 -2.98 -3.84
N ASP A 100 -2.14 -3.17 -5.16
CA ASP A 100 -2.87 -2.21 -5.99
C ASP A 100 -4.32 -2.68 -6.15
N GLY A 101 -5.21 -1.76 -6.56
CA GLY A 101 -6.64 -2.08 -6.71
C GLY A 101 -6.94 -3.18 -7.74
N LYS A 102 -6.04 -3.41 -8.71
CA LYS A 102 -6.23 -4.40 -9.78
C LYS A 102 -5.91 -5.82 -9.31
N HIS A 103 -4.91 -5.99 -8.47
CA HIS A 103 -4.41 -7.28 -7.99
C HIS A 103 -4.88 -7.59 -6.57
N ARG A 104 -5.47 -6.63 -5.86
CA ARG A 104 -6.00 -6.79 -4.50
C ARG A 104 -6.89 -8.02 -4.38
N ASP A 105 -7.93 -8.11 -5.19
CA ASP A 105 -8.95 -9.15 -5.02
C ASP A 105 -8.41 -10.55 -5.37
N GLU A 106 -7.49 -10.65 -6.34
CA GLU A 106 -6.80 -11.90 -6.67
C GLU A 106 -5.83 -12.30 -5.56
N TYR A 107 -5.07 -11.34 -5.01
CA TYR A 107 -4.14 -11.59 -3.92
C TYR A 107 -4.86 -12.05 -2.66
N LEU A 108 -5.94 -11.37 -2.26
CA LEU A 108 -6.71 -11.71 -1.07
C LEU A 108 -7.40 -13.07 -1.18
N LYS A 109 -7.82 -13.49 -2.39
CA LYS A 109 -8.36 -14.85 -2.60
C LYS A 109 -7.34 -15.96 -2.35
N VAL A 110 -6.06 -15.71 -2.63
CA VAL A 110 -5.01 -16.74 -2.58
C VAL A 110 -4.22 -16.68 -1.26
N PHE A 111 -3.93 -15.47 -0.78
CA PHE A 111 -3.03 -15.21 0.34
C PHE A 111 -3.66 -14.39 1.48
N GLY A 112 -4.93 -14.01 1.34
CA GLY A 112 -5.64 -13.30 2.41
C GLY A 112 -5.75 -14.15 3.68
N PRO A 113 -5.99 -13.51 4.84
CA PRO A 113 -6.29 -14.24 6.06
C PRO A 113 -7.48 -15.17 5.81
N LYS A 114 -7.27 -16.49 5.96
CA LYS A 114 -8.38 -17.44 5.93
C LYS A 114 -9.28 -17.14 7.12
N ALA A 115 -10.56 -16.87 6.84
CA ALA A 115 -11.60 -16.74 7.84
C ALA A 115 -11.69 -17.99 8.73
#